data_AF-A0A7V4N090-F1
#
_entry.id   AF-A0A7V4N090-F1
#
_cell.length_a   1.000
_cell.length_b   1.000
_cell.length_c   1.000
_cell.angle_alpha   90.00
_cell.angle_beta   90.00
_cell.angle_gamma   90.00
#
_symmetry.space_group_name_H-M   'P 1'
#
loop_
_entity.id
_entity.type
_entity.pdbx_description
1 polymer ?
#
loop_
_entity_poly.entity_id
_entity_poly.type
_entity_poly.pdbx_seq_one_letter_code
_entity_poly.pdbx_strand_id
1 'polypeptide(L)'
;MSQTTVTGSTRPRYMLDTNMCIYLMKSQPPQVAARFARCLLGEVVISAVTLAELECGVASSGTRYPENRAALDALLEDIPAVPFDAAAAGAYGPIRFATREQTRDALDKLIAAHAVALDVALVTNNEADFAAYPGLKTENWVSPAA
;
A
#
# COMPACT_ATOMS: atom_id res chain seq x y z
N MET A 1 41.79 -0.92 -1.01
CA MET A 1 41.18 0.41 -0.77
C MET A 1 40.42 0.74 -2.04
N SER A 2 39.10 0.82 -2.12
CA SER A 2 38.06 0.93 -1.11
C SER A 2 36.77 0.32 -1.70
N GLN A 3 36.01 -0.39 -0.87
CA GLN A 3 34.65 -0.83 -1.20
C GLN A 3 33.75 0.39 -1.09
N THR A 4 33.13 0.80 -2.19
CA THR A 4 32.06 1.80 -2.18
C THR A 4 30.76 1.06 -1.88
N THR A 5 30.46 0.89 -0.60
CA THR A 5 29.13 0.45 -0.17
C THR A 5 28.20 1.64 -0.30
N VAL A 6 27.31 1.63 -1.30
CA VAL A 6 26.13 2.52 -1.31
C VAL A 6 25.16 1.98 -0.27
N THR A 7 25.40 2.30 1.00
CA THR A 7 24.45 2.06 2.09
C THR A 7 23.39 3.16 2.05
N GLY A 8 22.24 2.81 1.50
CA GLY A 8 21.03 3.63 1.56
C GLY A 8 19.79 2.81 1.26
N SER A 9 19.71 1.56 1.72
CA SER A 9 18.44 0.82 1.68
C SER A 9 17.55 1.36 2.78
N THR A 10 16.85 2.46 2.52
CA THR A 10 15.80 2.97 3.41
C THR A 10 14.78 1.86 3.60
N ARG A 11 14.48 1.50 4.85
CA ARG A 11 13.46 0.48 5.12
C ARG A 11 12.07 1.09 4.90
N PRO A 12 11.14 0.35 4.28
CA PRO A 12 9.74 0.77 4.21
C PRO A 12 9.20 1.09 5.60
N ARG A 13 8.35 2.12 5.67
CA ARG A 13 7.62 2.53 6.88
C ARG A 13 6.12 2.57 6.65
N TYR A 14 5.72 2.74 5.40
CA TYR A 14 4.35 2.90 4.96
C TYR A 14 4.08 1.95 3.80
N MET A 15 2.96 1.24 3.87
CA MET A 15 2.41 0.54 2.73
C MET A 15 1.06 1.16 2.38
N LEU A 16 0.86 1.60 1.15
CA LEU A 16 -0.41 2.19 0.73
C LEU A 16 -1.42 1.10 0.36
N ASP A 17 -2.68 1.31 0.71
CA ASP A 17 -3.78 0.56 0.11
C ASP A 17 -4.11 1.07 -1.32
N THR A 18 -5.07 0.40 -1.97
CA THR A 18 -5.48 0.71 -3.34
C THR A 18 -6.12 2.09 -3.49
N ASN A 19 -6.91 2.53 -2.51
CA ASN A 19 -7.56 3.85 -2.53
C ASN A 19 -6.53 4.99 -2.44
N MET A 20 -5.54 4.83 -1.57
CA MET A 20 -4.46 5.80 -1.39
C MET A 20 -3.59 5.92 -2.65
N CYS A 21 -3.35 4.82 -3.36
CA CYS A 21 -2.68 4.85 -4.67
C CYS A 21 -3.48 5.67 -5.69
N ILE A 22 -4.79 5.46 -5.76
CA ILE A 22 -5.68 6.22 -6.66
C ILE A 22 -5.66 7.71 -6.32
N TYR A 23 -5.61 8.07 -5.04
CA TYR A 23 -5.49 9.48 -4.62
C TYR A 23 -4.18 10.12 -5.07
N LEU A 24 -3.05 9.42 -4.95
CA LEU A 24 -1.76 9.90 -5.44
C LEU A 24 -1.74 10.04 -6.98
N MET A 25 -2.23 9.05 -7.71
CA MET A 25 -2.34 9.10 -9.17
C MET A 25 -3.16 10.29 -9.65
N LYS A 26 -4.19 10.69 -8.89
CA LYS A 26 -5.05 11.84 -9.19
C LYS A 26 -4.55 13.16 -8.59
N SER A 27 -3.49 13.13 -7.78
CA SER A 27 -3.05 14.26 -6.94
C SER A 27 -4.18 14.87 -6.09
N GLN A 28 -5.14 14.04 -5.67
CA GLN A 28 -6.32 14.46 -4.92
C GLN A 28 -6.71 13.41 -3.87
N PRO A 29 -6.88 13.80 -2.59
CA PRO A 29 -6.84 15.17 -2.09
C PRO A 29 -5.39 15.67 -1.85
N PRO A 30 -5.13 16.98 -1.93
CA PRO A 30 -3.76 17.53 -1.98
C PRO A 30 -2.93 17.22 -0.73
N GLN A 31 -3.56 17.03 0.43
CA GLN A 31 -2.87 16.67 1.67
C GLN A 31 -2.18 15.30 1.60
N VAL A 32 -2.71 14.36 0.79
CA VAL A 32 -2.09 13.03 0.61
C VAL A 32 -0.78 13.17 -0.16
N ALA A 33 -0.79 13.93 -1.26
CA ALA A 33 0.43 14.24 -2.00
C ALA A 33 1.43 15.03 -1.15
N ALA A 34 0.97 16.00 -0.36
CA ALA A 34 1.82 16.77 0.54
C ALA A 34 2.44 15.92 1.66
N ARG A 35 1.72 14.91 2.17
CA ARG A 35 2.23 13.95 3.16
C ARG A 35 3.23 12.98 2.55
N PHE A 36 2.97 12.50 1.33
CA PHE A 36 3.88 11.65 0.56
C PHE A 36 5.20 12.37 0.24
N ALA A 37 5.14 13.64 -0.18
CA ALA A 37 6.32 14.45 -0.49
C ALA A 37 7.28 14.70 0.70
N ARG A 38 6.87 14.36 1.94
CA ARG A 38 7.71 14.41 3.14
C ARG A 38 8.41 13.09 3.45
N CYS A 39 8.06 12.01 2.75
CA CYS A 39 8.70 10.71 2.89
C CYS A 39 9.99 10.65 2.06
N LEU A 40 10.96 9.89 2.53
CA LEU A 40 12.16 9.56 1.76
C LEU A 40 11.86 8.46 0.73
N LEU A 41 12.64 8.44 -0.35
CA LEU A 41 12.56 7.37 -1.35
C LEU A 41 12.79 6.01 -0.69
N GLY A 42 11.87 5.07 -0.93
CA GLY A 42 11.85 3.74 -0.31
C GLY A 42 11.12 3.65 1.04
N GLU A 43 10.67 4.75 1.67
CA GLU A 43 9.84 4.68 2.88
C GLU A 43 8.40 4.27 2.59
N VAL A 44 7.93 4.48 1.36
CA VAL A 44 6.56 4.20 0.93
C VAL A 44 6.58 3.11 -0.14
N VAL A 45 5.77 2.08 0.06
CA VAL A 45 5.63 0.94 -0.85
C VAL A 45 4.17 0.58 -1.07
N ILE A 46 3.91 -0.35 -1.99
CA ILE A 46 2.61 -1.03 -2.11
C ILE A 46 2.79 -2.53 -2.04
N SER A 47 1.74 -3.25 -1.66
CA SER A 47 1.70 -4.70 -1.82
C SER A 47 1.59 -5.07 -3.29
N ALA A 48 2.22 -6.18 -3.72
CA ALA A 48 1.93 -6.78 -5.03
C ALA A 48 0.43 -7.11 -5.22
N VAL A 49 -0.32 -7.30 -4.12
CA VAL A 49 -1.78 -7.48 -4.15
C VAL A 49 -2.48 -6.19 -4.54
N THR A 50 -2.07 -5.05 -3.98
CA THR A 50 -2.55 -3.71 -4.36
C THR A 50 -2.22 -3.41 -5.82
N LEU A 51 -1.01 -3.76 -6.27
CA LEU A 51 -0.66 -3.65 -7.69
C LEU A 51 -1.62 -4.47 -8.57
N ALA A 52 -1.96 -5.71 -8.18
CA ALA A 52 -2.90 -6.52 -8.95
C ALA A 52 -4.30 -5.88 -9.05
N GLU A 53 -4.78 -5.21 -7.99
CA GLU A 53 -6.04 -4.45 -8.04
C GLU A 53 -5.95 -3.25 -8.98
N LEU A 54 -4.85 -2.49 -8.92
CA LEU A 54 -4.60 -1.35 -9.81
C LEU A 54 -4.54 -1.78 -11.28
N GLU A 55 -3.83 -2.89 -11.58
CA GLU A 55 -3.76 -3.46 -12.92
C GLU A 55 -5.14 -3.89 -13.44
N CYS A 56 -5.97 -4.50 -12.59
CA CYS A 56 -7.36 -4.81 -12.92
C CYS A 56 -8.18 -3.54 -13.23
N GLY A 57 -7.98 -2.48 -12.44
CA GLY A 57 -8.58 -1.16 -12.67
C GLY A 57 -8.14 -0.54 -13.99
N VAL A 58 -6.85 -0.63 -14.36
CA VAL A 58 -6.34 -0.16 -15.65
C VAL A 58 -6.96 -0.95 -16.79
N ALA A 59 -6.92 -2.28 -16.74
CA ALA A 59 -7.44 -3.16 -17.78
C ALA A 59 -8.95 -2.96 -18.04
N SER A 60 -9.71 -2.60 -17.01
CA SER A 60 -11.17 -2.41 -17.10
C SER A 60 -11.59 -0.96 -17.44
N SER A 61 -10.65 -0.03 -17.60
CA SER A 61 -10.93 1.41 -17.72
C SER A 61 -11.38 1.93 -19.10
N GLY A 62 -11.55 1.04 -20.09
CA GLY A 62 -12.11 1.39 -21.39
C GLY A 62 -11.32 2.51 -22.10
N THR A 63 -12.00 3.60 -22.49
CA THR A 63 -11.37 4.71 -23.22
C THR A 63 -10.30 5.45 -22.42
N ARG A 64 -10.31 5.32 -21.08
CA ARG A 64 -9.30 5.92 -20.19
C ARG A 64 -8.05 5.05 -20.02
N TYR A 65 -7.97 3.90 -20.67
CA TYR A 65 -6.83 2.98 -20.55
C TYR A 65 -5.46 3.66 -20.73
N PRO A 66 -5.22 4.49 -21.78
CA PRO A 66 -3.92 5.13 -21.95
C PRO A 66 -3.56 6.07 -20.79
N GLU A 67 -4.55 6.83 -20.28
CA GLU A 67 -4.37 7.77 -19.17
C GLU A 67 -4.06 7.02 -17.87
N ASN A 68 -4.84 5.98 -17.57
CA ASN A 68 -4.70 5.21 -16.33
C ASN A 68 -3.43 4.36 -16.31
N ARG A 69 -3.02 3.80 -17.45
CA ARG A 69 -1.73 3.08 -17.57
C ARG A 69 -0.57 4.02 -17.30
N ALA A 70 -0.54 5.18 -17.94
CA ALA A 70 0.51 6.18 -17.73
C ALA A 70 0.58 6.66 -16.28
N ALA A 71 -0.58 6.87 -15.64
CA ALA A 71 -0.64 7.25 -14.23
C ALA A 71 -0.13 6.14 -13.28
N LEU A 72 -0.42 4.87 -13.58
CA LEU A 72 0.10 3.74 -12.80
C LEU A 72 1.62 3.58 -13.00
N ASP A 73 2.11 3.72 -14.23
CA ASP A 73 3.54 3.67 -14.52
C ASP A 73 4.31 4.75 -13.74
N ALA A 74 3.83 5.99 -13.76
CA ALA A 74 4.42 7.09 -13.01
C ALA A 74 4.40 6.85 -11.48
N LEU A 75 3.33 6.27 -10.94
CA LEU A 75 3.26 5.91 -9.52
C LEU A 75 4.35 4.89 -9.14
N LEU A 76 4.60 3.90 -10.00
CA LEU A 76 5.54 2.81 -9.75
C LEU A 76 7.01 3.21 -9.88
N GLU A 77 7.31 4.37 -10.50
CA GLU A 77 8.66 4.94 -10.50
C GLU A 77 9.10 5.34 -9.08
N ASP A 78 8.17 5.86 -8.26
CA ASP A 78 8.44 6.33 -6.90
C ASP A 78 8.06 5.32 -5.80
N ILE A 79 7.04 4.49 -6.06
CA ILE A 79 6.43 3.60 -5.07
C ILE A 79 6.55 2.14 -5.52
N PRO A 80 7.60 1.42 -5.11
CA PRO A 80 7.80 0.05 -5.55
C PRO A 80 6.76 -0.90 -4.94
N ALA A 81 6.37 -1.90 -5.74
CA ALA A 81 5.54 -3.01 -5.27
C ALA A 81 6.41 -4.09 -4.62
N VAL A 82 6.09 -4.45 -3.38
CA VAL A 82 6.78 -5.52 -2.63
C VAL A 82 6.14 -6.87 -2.94
N PRO A 83 6.90 -7.95 -3.18
CA PRO A 83 6.35 -9.28 -3.37
C PRO A 83 5.62 -9.81 -2.13
N PHE A 84 4.45 -10.43 -2.33
CA PHE A 84 3.77 -11.15 -1.25
C PHE A 84 4.45 -12.50 -1.02
N ASP A 85 5.25 -12.61 0.04
CA ASP A 85 6.12 -13.76 0.30
C ASP A 85 5.58 -14.71 1.39
N ALA A 86 6.42 -15.66 1.83
CA ALA A 86 6.06 -16.62 2.86
C ALA A 86 5.81 -15.97 4.24
N ALA A 87 6.46 -14.86 4.57
CA ALA A 87 6.23 -14.14 5.82
C ALA A 87 4.85 -13.47 5.79
N ALA A 88 4.50 -12.83 4.67
CA ALA A 88 3.18 -12.27 4.44
C ALA A 88 2.08 -13.36 4.49
N ALA A 89 2.34 -14.53 3.90
CA ALA A 89 1.44 -15.68 3.98
C ALA A 89 1.26 -16.18 5.43
N GLY A 90 2.32 -16.20 6.24
CA GLY A 90 2.26 -16.55 7.66
C GLY A 90 1.41 -15.58 8.48
N ALA A 91 1.54 -14.27 8.22
CA ALA A 91 0.76 -13.23 8.89
C ALA A 91 -0.75 -13.27 8.54
N TYR A 92 -1.11 -13.86 7.39
CA TYR A 92 -2.50 -13.96 6.95
C TYR A 92 -3.36 -14.86 7.86
N GLY A 93 -2.80 -15.92 8.43
CA GLY A 93 -3.54 -16.88 9.25
C GLY A 93 -4.29 -16.23 10.43
N PRO A 94 -3.58 -15.52 11.33
CA PRO A 94 -4.21 -14.79 12.44
C PRO A 94 -5.27 -13.77 11.99
N ILE A 95 -4.98 -13.00 10.94
CA ILE A 95 -5.92 -12.00 10.41
C ILE A 95 -7.20 -12.66 9.90
N ARG A 96 -7.06 -13.71 9.09
CA ARG A 96 -8.20 -14.45 8.55
C ARG A 96 -9.01 -15.12 9.64
N PHE A 97 -8.36 -15.65 10.67
CA PHE A 97 -9.05 -16.27 11.81
C PHE A 97 -9.85 -15.24 12.63
N ALA A 98 -9.24 -14.09 12.95
CA ALA A 98 -9.90 -13.01 13.70
C ALA A 98 -11.12 -12.44 12.96
N THR A 99 -11.10 -12.49 11.63
CA THR A 99 -12.15 -11.93 10.77
C THR A 99 -12.90 -12.98 9.97
N ARG A 100 -12.97 -14.22 10.49
CA ARG A 100 -13.53 -15.38 9.77
C ARG A 100 -14.99 -15.23 9.35
N GLU A 101 -15.77 -14.44 10.10
CA GLU A 101 -17.18 -14.15 9.80
C GLU A 101 -17.32 -13.06 8.72
N GLN A 102 -16.26 -12.30 8.44
CA GLN A 102 -16.21 -11.28 7.40
C GLN A 102 -15.86 -11.95 6.07
N THR A 103 -16.88 -12.24 5.26
CA THR A 103 -16.72 -12.89 3.95
C THR A 103 -16.34 -11.94 2.83
N ARG A 104 -16.52 -10.63 3.04
CA ARG A 104 -16.08 -9.57 2.11
C ARG A 104 -14.58 -9.31 2.26
N ASP A 105 -14.01 -8.67 1.25
CA ASP A 105 -12.67 -8.05 1.32
C ASP A 105 -11.52 -9.04 1.52
N ALA A 106 -11.51 -10.09 0.68
CA ALA A 106 -10.46 -11.10 0.71
C ALA A 106 -9.05 -10.53 0.40
N LEU A 107 -8.98 -9.49 -0.45
CA LEU A 107 -7.73 -8.83 -0.81
C LEU A 107 -7.24 -7.92 0.32
N ASP A 108 -8.13 -7.19 1.01
CA ASP A 108 -7.77 -6.36 2.17
C ASP A 108 -7.10 -7.18 3.28
N LYS A 109 -7.58 -8.41 3.51
CA LYS A 109 -6.93 -9.33 4.46
C LYS A 109 -5.50 -9.68 4.04
N LEU A 110 -5.23 -9.84 2.74
CA LEU A 110 -3.88 -10.09 2.23
C LEU A 110 -3.01 -8.84 2.33
N ILE A 111 -3.55 -7.67 1.96
CA ILE A 111 -2.86 -6.38 2.09
C ILE A 111 -2.48 -6.13 3.55
N ALA A 112 -3.41 -6.31 4.49
CA ALA A 112 -3.14 -6.18 5.91
C ALA A 112 -2.08 -7.17 6.42
N ALA A 113 -2.17 -8.44 6.02
CA ALA A 113 -1.16 -9.44 6.37
C ALA A 113 0.22 -9.04 5.89
N HIS A 114 0.30 -8.47 4.70
CA HIS A 114 1.55 -8.00 4.15
C HIS A 114 2.12 -6.81 4.94
N ALA A 115 1.29 -5.86 5.37
CA ALA A 115 1.72 -4.73 6.20
C ALA A 115 2.25 -5.22 7.56
N VAL A 116 1.57 -6.19 8.17
CA VAL A 116 2.00 -6.82 9.43
C VAL A 116 3.33 -7.54 9.26
N ALA A 117 3.52 -8.31 8.18
CA ALA A 117 4.77 -9.03 7.94
C ALA A 117 5.97 -8.10 7.68
N LEU A 118 5.73 -6.93 7.08
CA LEU A 118 6.76 -5.91 6.87
C LEU A 118 7.00 -5.00 8.09
N ASP A 119 6.18 -5.11 9.14
CA ASP A 119 6.15 -4.22 10.32
C ASP A 119 5.99 -2.72 9.96
N VAL A 120 5.11 -2.43 9.00
CA VAL A 120 4.84 -1.06 8.50
C VAL A 120 3.42 -0.63 8.81
N ALA A 121 3.16 0.69 8.76
CA ALA A 121 1.80 1.21 8.83
C ALA A 121 1.11 1.06 7.46
N LEU A 122 -0.09 0.47 7.45
CA LEU A 122 -0.98 0.51 6.30
C LEU A 122 -1.64 1.89 6.23
N VAL A 123 -1.39 2.62 5.15
CA VAL A 123 -2.01 3.91 4.90
C VAL A 123 -3.34 3.67 4.19
N THR A 124 -4.44 4.09 4.83
CA THR A 124 -5.80 3.91 4.32
C THR A 124 -6.69 5.08 4.71
N ASN A 125 -7.74 5.33 3.94
CA ASN A 125 -8.82 6.25 4.31
C ASN A 125 -9.99 5.55 5.04
N ASN A 126 -9.92 4.21 5.19
CA ASN A 126 -10.98 3.36 5.74
C ASN A 126 -10.50 2.60 6.99
N GLU A 127 -9.88 3.28 7.96
CA GLU A 127 -9.27 2.65 9.14
C GLU A 127 -10.23 1.75 9.93
N ALA A 128 -11.52 2.07 9.93
CA ALA A 128 -12.56 1.27 10.59
C ALA A 128 -12.66 -0.16 10.03
N ASP A 129 -12.44 -0.35 8.73
CA ASP A 129 -12.53 -1.67 8.08
C ASP A 129 -11.33 -2.56 8.46
N PHE A 130 -10.21 -1.93 8.83
CA PHE A 130 -8.97 -2.58 9.23
C PHE A 130 -8.83 -2.76 10.75
N ALA A 131 -9.71 -2.16 11.56
CA ALA A 131 -9.61 -2.13 13.02
C ALA A 131 -9.67 -3.54 13.67
N ALA A 132 -10.29 -4.51 13.01
CA ALA A 132 -10.40 -5.88 13.51
C ALA A 132 -9.15 -6.75 13.23
N TYR A 133 -8.15 -6.22 12.52
CA TYR A 133 -7.03 -7.02 12.03
C TYR A 133 -5.87 -7.00 13.04
N PRO A 134 -5.56 -8.14 13.69
CA PRO A 134 -4.58 -8.18 14.77
C PRO A 134 -3.18 -7.81 14.30
N GLY A 135 -2.51 -6.94 15.06
CA GLY A 135 -1.13 -6.51 14.81
C GLY A 135 -0.98 -5.45 13.72
N LEU A 136 -2.05 -5.08 13.03
CA LEU A 136 -2.02 -4.06 11.98
C LEU A 136 -1.92 -2.66 12.59
N LYS A 137 -1.01 -1.85 12.05
CA LYS A 137 -0.91 -0.41 12.31
C LYS A 137 -1.53 0.32 11.13
N THR A 138 -2.37 1.32 11.37
CA THR A 138 -2.96 2.15 10.31
C THR A 138 -2.56 3.61 10.45
N GLU A 139 -2.46 4.31 9.32
CA GLU A 139 -2.43 5.78 9.26
C GLU A 139 -3.44 6.28 8.23
N ASN A 140 -4.07 7.41 8.52
CA ASN A 140 -4.94 8.11 7.58
C ASN A 140 -4.31 9.44 7.17
N TRP A 141 -4.02 9.57 5.87
CA TRP A 141 -3.41 10.79 5.31
C TRP A 141 -4.43 11.75 4.71
N VAL A 142 -5.72 11.40 4.71
CA VAL A 142 -6.81 12.25 4.22
C VAL A 142 -7.25 13.24 5.29
N SER A 143 -7.30 12.81 6.54
CA SER A 143 -7.59 13.68 7.69
C SER A 143 -6.27 14.16 8.30
N PRO A 144 -6.06 15.47 8.50
CA PRO A 144 -4.97 15.92 9.35
C PRO A 144 -5.14 15.29 10.74
N ALA A 145 -4.07 14.78 11.33
CA ALA A 145 -4.08 14.52 12.77
C ALA A 145 -4.47 15.83 13.47
N ALA A 146 -5.49 15.75 14.34
CA ALA A 146 -5.93 16.88 15.16
C ALA A 146 -4.80 17.36 16.09
#